data_AF-A0A970LW22-F1
#
_entry.id   AF-A0A970LW22-F1
#
_cell.length_a   1.000
_cell.length_b   1.000
_cell.length_c   1.000
_cell.angle_alpha   90.00
_cell.angle_beta   90.00
_cell.angle_gamma   90.00
#
_symmetry.space_group_name_H-M   'P 1'
#
loop_
_entity.id
_entity.type
_entity.pdbx_description
1 polymer ?
#
loop_
_entity_poly.entity_id
_entity_poly.type
_entity_poly.pdbx_seq_one_letter_code
_entity_poly.pdbx_strand_id
1 'polypeptide(L)'
;MKKILVVTAVLALMGCAEKKPLTPEEQWQGYCRSVGNAARTIMLDRQNAIEKERAIEHANKIEDDTTRTFILEIIEQIYALPIDEIKGDADAAREKIRAQFTEKCIATPHDKMPDYKPF
;
A
#
# COMPACT_ATOMS: atom_id res chain seq x y z
N MET A 1 19.46 -58.12 14.67
CA MET A 1 19.83 -57.55 13.35
C MET A 1 18.64 -56.69 12.90
N LYS A 2 18.73 -55.35 12.97
CA LYS A 2 19.01 -54.45 11.82
C LYS A 2 18.05 -54.76 10.67
N LYS A 3 17.15 -53.90 10.19
CA LYS A 3 17.07 -52.44 9.99
C LYS A 3 15.55 -52.16 9.78
N ILE A 4 14.92 -51.04 10.12
CA ILE A 4 14.72 -49.80 9.33
C ILE A 4 13.59 -49.12 10.15
N LEU A 5 13.81 -48.22 11.10
CA LEU A 5 14.22 -46.80 11.01
C LEU A 5 13.58 -46.03 9.84
N VAL A 6 12.61 -45.19 10.21
CA VAL A 6 12.35 -43.84 9.65
C VAL A 6 11.81 -43.80 8.23
N VAL A 7 10.49 -43.89 8.05
CA VAL A 7 9.80 -43.30 6.89
C VAL A 7 8.40 -42.81 7.28
N THR A 8 8.31 -41.77 8.11
CA THR A 8 7.04 -41.05 8.28
C THR A 8 7.19 -39.54 8.49
N ALA A 9 8.42 -39.02 8.52
CA ALA A 9 8.69 -37.60 8.77
C ALA A 9 9.02 -36.77 7.51
N VAL A 10 8.92 -37.32 6.30
CA VAL A 10 9.33 -36.61 5.06
C VAL A 10 8.18 -35.86 4.38
N LEU A 11 6.91 -36.14 4.71
CA LEU A 11 5.77 -35.43 4.10
C LEU A 11 5.51 -34.03 4.68
N ALA A 12 6.21 -33.63 5.75
CA ALA A 12 6.12 -32.27 6.29
C ALA A 12 7.08 -31.27 5.61
N LEU A 13 7.97 -31.72 4.70
CA LEU A 13 8.94 -30.84 4.03
C LEU A 13 8.44 -30.27 2.69
N MET A 14 7.21 -30.56 2.26
CA MET A 14 6.55 -29.80 1.19
C MET A 14 5.88 -28.51 1.69
N GLY A 15 6.04 -28.17 2.97
CA GLY A 15 5.58 -26.92 3.59
C GLY A 15 6.43 -25.70 3.22
N CYS A 16 6.87 -25.60 1.97
CA CYS A 16 7.41 -24.40 1.33
C CYS A 16 7.21 -24.57 -0.18
N ALA A 17 5.95 -24.73 -0.61
CA ALA A 17 5.63 -24.43 -2.00
C ALA A 17 5.97 -22.95 -2.20
N GLU A 18 7.07 -22.67 -2.88
CA GLU A 18 7.45 -21.31 -3.29
C GLU A 18 6.18 -20.68 -3.89
N LYS A 19 5.71 -19.58 -3.29
CA LYS A 19 4.54 -18.89 -3.81
C LYS A 19 4.83 -18.58 -5.27
N LYS A 20 3.91 -18.98 -6.15
CA LYS A 20 4.00 -18.67 -7.57
C LYS A 20 4.26 -17.16 -7.71
N PRO A 21 5.24 -16.72 -8.51
CA PRO A 21 5.46 -15.29 -8.73
C PRO A 21 4.16 -14.67 -9.27
N LEU A 22 3.81 -13.51 -8.71
CA LEU A 22 2.62 -12.77 -9.12
C LEU A 22 2.74 -12.34 -10.59
N THR A 23 1.62 -12.34 -11.32
CA THR A 23 1.59 -11.75 -12.67
C THR A 23 1.80 -10.23 -12.59
N PRO A 24 2.23 -9.56 -13.67
CA PRO A 24 2.35 -8.10 -13.69
C PRO A 24 1.07 -7.39 -13.23
N GLU A 25 -0.11 -7.89 -13.62
CA GLU A 25 -1.40 -7.34 -13.22
C GLU A 25 -1.67 -7.53 -11.72
N GLU A 26 -1.32 -8.69 -11.16
CA GLU A 26 -1.44 -8.94 -9.72
C GLU A 26 -0.48 -8.07 -8.91
N GLN A 27 0.73 -7.83 -9.43
CA GLN A 27 1.70 -6.90 -8.85
C GLN A 27 1.16 -5.47 -8.89
N TRP A 28 0.60 -5.03 -10.03
CA TRP A 28 -0.01 -3.71 -10.16
C TRP A 28 -1.18 -3.51 -9.21
N GLN A 29 -2.08 -4.50 -9.12
CA GLN A 29 -3.18 -4.49 -8.15
C GLN A 29 -2.67 -4.43 -6.71
N GLY A 30 -1.58 -5.15 -6.40
CA GLY A 30 -0.88 -5.06 -5.12
C GLY A 30 -0.36 -3.66 -4.83
N TYR A 31 0.34 -3.05 -5.78
CA TYR A 31 0.85 -1.68 -5.70
C TYR A 31 -0.27 -0.68 -5.44
N CYS A 32 -1.36 -0.72 -6.22
CA CYS A 32 -2.45 0.23 -6.07
C CYS A 32 -3.20 0.09 -4.73
N ARG A 33 -3.25 -1.11 -4.14
CA ARG A 33 -3.71 -1.27 -2.75
C ARG A 33 -2.78 -0.56 -1.76
N SER A 34 -1.47 -0.63 -1.96
CA SER A 34 -0.50 0.11 -1.15
C SER A 34 -0.66 1.62 -1.29
N VAL A 35 -0.90 2.13 -2.51
CA VAL A 35 -1.21 3.56 -2.75
C VAL A 35 -2.48 3.99 -2.00
N GLY A 36 -3.56 3.20 -2.10
CA GLY A 36 -4.77 3.45 -1.32
C GLY A 36 -4.52 3.44 0.19
N ASN A 37 -3.75 2.47 0.69
CA ASN A 37 -3.40 2.40 2.11
C ASN A 37 -2.56 3.60 2.56
N ALA A 38 -1.67 4.11 1.72
CA ALA A 38 -0.96 5.35 2.00
C ALA A 38 -1.92 6.54 2.12
N ALA A 39 -2.94 6.64 1.26
CA ALA A 39 -3.98 7.66 1.37
C ALA A 39 -4.76 7.57 2.69
N ARG A 40 -5.09 6.36 3.12
CA ARG A 40 -5.73 6.11 4.43
C ARG A 40 -4.87 6.61 5.59
N THR A 41 -3.57 6.32 5.56
CA THR A 41 -2.61 6.73 6.59
C THR A 41 -2.40 8.24 6.59
N ILE A 42 -2.26 8.88 5.42
CA ILE A 42 -2.09 10.34 5.33
C ILE A 42 -3.35 11.07 5.83
N MET A 43 -4.54 10.51 5.60
CA MET A 43 -5.78 11.03 6.19
C MET A 43 -5.77 10.91 7.72
N LEU A 44 -5.31 9.78 8.24
CA LEU A 44 -5.13 9.59 9.68
C LEU A 44 -4.16 10.63 10.26
N ASP A 45 -3.03 10.86 9.60
CA ASP A 45 -2.04 11.87 10.00
C ASP A 45 -2.65 13.27 10.04
N ARG A 46 -3.43 13.63 9.00
CA ARG A 46 -4.16 14.90 8.97
C ARG A 46 -5.18 15.02 10.10
N GLN A 47 -5.94 13.96 10.38
CA GLN A 47 -6.89 13.90 11.50
C GLN A 47 -6.18 14.09 12.84
N ASN A 48 -4.93 13.64 12.96
CA ASN A 48 -4.05 13.81 14.12
C ASN A 48 -3.20 15.09 14.09
N ALA A 49 -3.57 16.07 13.25
CA ALA A 49 -2.94 17.38 13.16
C ALA A 49 -1.45 17.35 12.79
N ILE A 50 -1.02 16.38 11.98
CA ILE A 50 0.25 16.49 11.27
C ILE A 50 0.14 17.63 10.25
N GLU A 51 1.17 18.48 10.21
CA GLU A 51 1.26 19.61 9.30
C GLU A 51 1.61 19.17 7.87
N LYS A 52 1.09 19.92 6.88
CA LYS A 52 1.22 19.58 5.46
C LYS A 52 2.68 19.50 5.04
N GLU A 53 3.47 20.46 5.50
CA GLU A 53 4.89 20.59 5.18
C GLU A 53 5.67 19.37 5.66
N ARG A 54 5.30 18.78 6.80
CA ARG A 54 5.93 17.56 7.34
C ARG A 54 5.57 16.34 6.51
N ALA A 55 4.32 16.24 6.06
CA ALA A 55 3.90 15.19 5.14
C ALA A 55 4.64 15.30 3.79
N ILE A 56 4.77 16.51 3.24
CA ILE A 56 5.53 16.77 2.00
C ILE A 56 7.00 16.43 2.18
N GLU A 57 7.63 16.85 3.29
CA GLU A 57 9.03 16.53 3.60
C GLU A 57 9.27 15.02 3.63
N HIS A 58 8.33 14.25 4.19
CA HIS A 58 8.41 12.80 4.20
C HIS A 58 8.22 12.20 2.80
N ALA A 59 7.23 12.67 2.04
CA ALA A 59 6.97 12.22 0.67
C ALA A 59 8.16 12.45 -0.28
N ASN A 60 8.89 13.56 -0.11
CA ASN A 60 10.06 13.87 -0.92
C ASN A 60 11.26 12.93 -0.70
N LYS A 61 11.21 12.05 0.30
CA LYS A 61 12.23 11.00 0.54
C LYS A 61 11.97 9.74 -0.29
N ILE A 62 10.84 9.66 -1.00
CA ILE A 62 10.51 8.55 -1.88
C ILE A 62 11.30 8.71 -3.18
N GLU A 63 12.11 7.70 -3.52
CA GLU A 63 12.97 7.73 -4.72
C GLU A 63 12.16 7.52 -6.01
N ASP A 64 11.22 6.57 -6.01
CA ASP A 64 10.39 6.27 -7.17
C ASP A 64 9.43 7.43 -7.51
N ASP A 65 9.59 7.99 -8.71
CA ASP A 65 8.88 9.19 -9.16
C ASP A 65 7.36 8.99 -9.25
N THR A 66 6.92 7.81 -9.69
CA THR A 66 5.50 7.47 -9.81
C THR A 66 4.84 7.47 -8.44
N THR A 67 5.46 6.77 -7.49
CA THR A 67 5.00 6.66 -6.11
C THR A 67 5.04 8.01 -5.42
N ARG A 68 6.14 8.76 -5.55
CA ARG A 68 6.25 10.11 -5.00
C ARG A 68 5.14 11.02 -5.54
N THR A 69 4.82 10.94 -6.82
CA THR A 69 3.75 11.72 -7.45
C THR A 69 2.38 11.38 -6.85
N PHE A 70 2.05 10.10 -6.72
CA PHE A 70 0.81 9.68 -6.06
C PHE A 70 0.73 10.19 -4.62
N ILE A 71 1.80 10.04 -3.83
CA ILE A 71 1.81 10.46 -2.43
C ILE A 71 1.65 11.98 -2.30
N LEU A 72 2.33 12.77 -3.12
CA LEU A 72 2.18 14.23 -3.12
C LEU A 72 0.76 14.65 -3.50
N GLU A 73 0.16 14.00 -4.49
CA GLU A 73 -1.22 14.28 -4.87
C GLU A 73 -2.22 13.92 -3.76
N ILE A 74 -2.02 12.78 -3.08
CA ILE A 74 -2.80 12.39 -1.91
C ILE A 74 -2.74 13.47 -0.83
N ILE A 75 -1.53 13.97 -0.52
CA ILE A 75 -1.33 15.03 0.47
C ILE A 75 -2.08 16.30 0.04
N GLU A 76 -1.91 16.75 -1.19
CA GLU A 76 -2.62 17.93 -1.69
C GLU A 76 -4.13 17.80 -1.55
N GLN A 77 -4.69 16.66 -1.96
CA GLN A 77 -6.13 16.45 -1.90
C GLN A 77 -6.66 16.38 -0.46
N ILE A 78 -5.97 15.64 0.43
CA ILE A 78 -6.41 15.46 1.82
C ILE A 78 -6.34 16.77 2.59
N TYR A 79 -5.27 17.55 2.40
CA TYR A 79 -5.08 18.81 3.13
C TYR A 79 -5.97 19.94 2.62
N ALA A 80 -6.60 19.79 1.46
CA ALA A 80 -7.64 20.68 0.96
C ALA A 80 -9.02 20.43 1.61
N LEU A 81 -9.22 19.29 2.29
CA LEU A 81 -10.51 18.96 2.93
C LEU A 81 -10.70 19.75 4.24
N PRO A 82 -11.94 20.19 4.54
CA PRO A 82 -12.25 20.79 5.83
C PRO A 82 -12.00 19.81 6.99
N ILE A 83 -11.28 20.26 8.02
CA ILE A 83 -10.88 19.40 9.15
C ILE A 83 -12.09 18.82 9.91
N ASP A 84 -13.16 19.60 10.03
CA ASP A 84 -14.38 19.20 10.74
C ASP A 84 -15.12 18.07 9.99
N GLU A 85 -15.13 18.10 8.66
CA GLU A 85 -15.74 17.06 7.82
C GLU A 85 -15.02 15.72 7.99
N ILE A 86 -13.69 15.73 7.99
CA ILE A 86 -12.89 14.51 8.08
C ILE A 86 -12.75 13.98 9.51
N LYS A 87 -13.13 14.76 10.53
CA LYS A 87 -13.18 14.30 11.94
C LYS A 87 -14.54 13.82 12.38
N GLY A 88 -15.63 14.26 11.74
CA GLY A 88 -17.00 13.87 12.08
C GLY A 88 -17.25 12.36 11.94
N ASP A 89 -16.82 11.77 10.82
CA ASP A 89 -16.77 10.31 10.61
C ASP A 89 -15.39 9.91 10.09
N ALA A 90 -14.46 9.79 11.04
CA ALA A 90 -13.05 9.61 10.73
C ALA A 90 -12.73 8.30 10.01
N ASP A 91 -13.46 7.23 10.29
CA ASP A 91 -13.29 5.93 9.62
C ASP A 91 -13.85 5.96 8.20
N ALA A 92 -15.05 6.51 8.00
CA ALA A 92 -15.62 6.62 6.66
C ALA A 92 -14.79 7.53 5.75
N ALA A 93 -14.27 8.65 6.27
CA ALA A 93 -13.38 9.54 5.51
C ALA A 93 -12.10 8.81 5.06
N ARG A 94 -11.51 8.00 5.95
CA ARG A 94 -10.33 7.18 5.66
C ARG A 94 -10.59 6.08 4.63
N GLU A 95 -11.71 5.37 4.73
CA GLU A 95 -12.06 4.33 3.75
C GLU A 95 -12.43 4.92 2.38
N LYS A 96 -13.13 6.06 2.36
CA LYS A 96 -13.46 6.78 1.12
C LYS A 96 -12.20 7.17 0.35
N ILE A 97 -11.23 7.79 1.02
CA ILE A 97 -10.00 8.22 0.35
C ILE A 97 -9.12 7.04 -0.07
N ARG A 98 -9.09 5.95 0.73
CA ARG A 98 -8.40 4.70 0.39
C ARG A 98 -8.95 4.13 -0.91
N ALA A 99 -10.27 3.97 -1.01
CA ALA A 99 -10.94 3.42 -2.18
C ALA A 99 -10.68 4.29 -3.42
N GLN A 100 -10.88 5.61 -3.29
CA GLN A 100 -10.67 6.57 -4.38
C GLN A 100 -9.25 6.46 -4.96
N PHE A 101 -8.20 6.46 -4.13
CA PHE A 101 -6.83 6.40 -4.64
C PHE A 101 -6.41 5.01 -5.11
N THR A 102 -7.02 3.94 -4.57
CA THR A 102 -6.84 2.59 -5.12
C THR A 102 -7.39 2.52 -6.55
N GLU A 103 -8.63 2.96 -6.75
CA GLU A 103 -9.31 2.97 -8.06
C GLU A 103 -8.60 3.87 -9.06
N LYS A 104 -8.18 5.06 -8.62
CA LYS A 104 -7.41 5.98 -9.45
C LYS A 104 -6.09 5.39 -9.90
N CYS A 105 -5.34 4.76 -8.99
CA CYS A 105 -4.10 4.07 -9.35
C CYS A 105 -4.38 2.96 -10.37
N ILE A 106 -5.39 2.13 -10.16
CA ILE A 106 -5.77 1.05 -11.11
C ILE A 106 -6.05 1.61 -12.50
N ALA A 107 -6.74 2.76 -12.58
CA ALA A 107 -7.09 3.43 -13.83
C ALA A 107 -5.92 4.20 -14.48
N THR A 108 -4.81 4.39 -13.77
CA THR A 108 -3.65 5.13 -14.27
C THR A 108 -2.85 4.23 -15.23
N PRO A 109 -2.61 4.67 -16.48
CA PRO A 109 -1.73 3.95 -17.40
C PRO A 109 -0.33 3.82 -16.80
N HIS A 110 0.26 2.64 -16.94
CA HIS A 110 1.62 2.36 -16.48
C HIS A 110 2.32 1.44 -17.49
N ASP A 111 3.57 1.79 -17.83
CA ASP A 111 4.39 0.99 -18.75
C ASP A 111 5.36 0.07 -17.99
N LYS A 112 5.65 0.41 -16.73
CA LYS A 112 6.62 -0.29 -15.87
C LYS A 112 6.10 -0.32 -14.44
N MET A 113 6.40 -1.39 -13.72
CA MET A 113 6.14 -1.45 -12.29
C MET A 113 7.03 -0.44 -11.56
N PRO A 114 6.46 0.39 -10.68
CA PRO A 114 7.22 1.24 -9.76
C PRO A 114 8.19 0.41 -8.92
N ASP A 115 9.34 0.99 -8.58
CA ASP A 115 10.25 0.36 -7.61
C ASP A 115 9.73 0.64 -6.21
N TYR A 116 8.80 -0.19 -5.76
CA TYR A 116 8.16 -0.08 -4.46
C TYR A 116 8.41 -1.33 -3.64
N LYS A 117 8.76 -1.12 -2.36
CA LYS A 117 8.88 -2.22 -1.42
C LYS A 117 7.46 -2.64 -0.99
N PRO A 118 7.04 -3.90 -1.18
CA PRO A 118 5.79 -4.39 -0.62
C PRO A 118 5.83 -4.24 0.91
N PHE A 119 4.82 -3.60 1.48
CA PHE A 119 4.65 -3.45 2.93
C PHE A 119 4.03 -4.69 3.55
#